data_AF-A0A0R0LWD1-F1
#
_entry.id   AF-A0A0R0LWD1-F1
#
_cell.length_a   1.000
_cell.length_b   1.000
_cell.length_c   1.000
_cell.angle_alpha   90.00
_cell.angle_beta   90.00
_cell.angle_gamma   90.00
#
_symmetry.space_group_name_H-M   'P 1'
#
loop_
_entity.id
_entity.type
_entity.pdbx_description
1 polymer ?
#
loop_
_entity_poly.entity_id
_entity_poly.type
_entity_poly.pdbx_seq_one_letter_code
_entity_poly.pdbx_strand_id
1 'polypeptide(L)'
;INLSKCTAGTIQVLGAEKALFRSLKSKTPTPKYGILKNNPYTTSPRIIRSLANKIAICARIDAFSKEKTDLYGIALKEAIINKIEKDIQIDTEEILKGVSKKLREQKVDNNGIKQESENPISEKQSGETKKRKSKK
;
A
#
# COMPACT_ATOMS: atom_id res chain seq x y z
N ILE A 1 -0.52 -3.32 -10.98
CA ILE A 1 -1.98 -3.48 -10.77
C ILE A 1 -2.35 -4.70 -9.91
N ASN A 2 -1.62 -5.82 -9.97
CA ASN A 2 -2.04 -7.04 -9.26
C ASN A 2 -2.29 -6.85 -7.75
N LEU A 3 -1.47 -6.03 -7.07
CA LEU A 3 -1.62 -5.76 -5.64
C LEU A 3 -2.94 -5.01 -5.28
N SER A 4 -3.42 -4.10 -6.13
CA SER A 4 -4.63 -3.30 -5.84
C SER A 4 -5.93 -4.11 -5.92
N LYS A 5 -5.90 -5.22 -6.66
CA LYS A 5 -7.00 -6.20 -6.76
C LYS A 5 -7.05 -7.15 -5.57
N CYS A 6 -5.95 -7.32 -4.84
CA CYS A 6 -5.90 -8.21 -3.69
C CYS A 6 -6.81 -7.70 -2.56
N THR A 7 -7.43 -8.64 -1.86
CA THR A 7 -8.13 -8.33 -0.59
C THR A 7 -7.12 -8.12 0.52
N ALA A 8 -7.51 -7.44 1.59
CA ALA A 8 -6.63 -7.27 2.75
C ALA A 8 -6.24 -8.60 3.41
N GLY A 9 -7.12 -9.59 3.41
CA GLY A 9 -6.82 -10.93 3.90
C GLY A 9 -5.75 -11.64 3.07
N THR A 10 -5.79 -11.47 1.74
CA THR A 10 -4.72 -11.93 0.85
C THR A 10 -3.41 -11.23 1.17
N ILE A 11 -3.44 -9.89 1.32
CA ILE A 11 -2.27 -9.07 1.66
C ILE A 11 -1.64 -9.48 2.99
N GLN A 12 -2.47 -9.84 3.98
CA GLN A 12 -2.03 -10.30 5.30
C GLN A 12 -1.12 -11.54 5.22
N VAL A 13 -1.42 -12.48 4.32
CA VAL A 13 -0.71 -13.75 4.17
C VAL A 13 0.24 -13.79 2.97
N LEU A 14 0.49 -12.65 2.31
CA LEU A 14 1.42 -12.58 1.18
C LEU A 14 2.80 -13.09 1.57
N GLY A 15 3.36 -14.00 0.77
CA GLY A 15 4.61 -14.72 1.02
C GLY A 15 4.50 -15.96 1.92
N ALA A 16 3.34 -16.21 2.54
CA ALA A 16 3.07 -17.41 3.34
C ALA A 16 2.07 -18.37 2.67
N GLU A 17 1.76 -18.17 1.39
CA GLU A 17 0.69 -18.87 0.67
C GLU A 17 0.94 -20.38 0.63
N LYS A 18 2.17 -20.81 0.34
CA LYS A 18 2.53 -22.24 0.30
C LYS A 18 2.38 -22.91 1.67
N ALA A 19 2.69 -22.19 2.75
CA ALA A 19 2.48 -22.68 4.11
C ALA A 19 1.00 -22.70 4.47
N LEU A 20 0.24 -21.69 4.06
CA LEU A 20 -1.20 -21.62 4.24
C LEU A 20 -1.92 -22.80 3.58
N PHE A 21 -1.64 -23.06 2.29
CA PHE A 21 -2.26 -24.18 1.58
C PHE A 21 -1.85 -25.54 2.14
N ARG A 22 -0.61 -25.67 2.61
CA ARG A 22 -0.17 -26.89 3.30
C ARG A 22 -0.95 -27.10 4.59
N SER A 23 -1.07 -26.07 5.44
CA SER A 23 -1.82 -26.14 6.69
C SER A 23 -3.30 -26.48 6.47
N LEU A 24 -3.92 -25.92 5.43
CA LEU A 24 -5.30 -26.25 5.07
C LEU A 24 -5.46 -27.72 4.68
N LYS A 25 -4.50 -28.28 3.94
CA LYS A 25 -4.52 -29.69 3.53
C LYS A 25 -4.28 -30.65 4.71
N SER A 26 -3.34 -30.31 5.59
CA SER A 26 -2.99 -31.13 6.77
C SER A 26 -3.86 -30.85 7.99
N LYS A 27 -4.82 -29.92 7.91
CA LYS A 27 -5.65 -29.45 9.03
C LYS A 27 -4.83 -29.01 10.26
N THR A 28 -3.66 -28.42 10.02
CA THR A 28 -2.79 -27.87 11.06
C THR A 28 -3.01 -26.37 11.20
N PRO A 29 -2.54 -25.73 12.29
CA PRO A 29 -2.67 -24.29 12.46
C PRO A 29 -2.14 -23.52 11.24
N THR A 30 -2.96 -22.61 10.73
CA THR A 30 -2.61 -21.79 9.57
C THR A 30 -1.68 -20.64 9.97
N PRO A 31 -0.71 -20.27 9.13
CA PRO A 31 0.08 -19.06 9.33
C PRO A 31 -0.83 -17.83 9.33
N LYS A 32 -0.68 -16.95 10.33
CA LYS A 32 -1.52 -15.76 10.52
C LYS A 32 -1.03 -14.55 9.72
N TYR A 33 0.20 -14.58 9.23
CA TYR A 33 0.84 -13.47 8.52
C TYR A 33 1.93 -14.01 7.60
N GLY A 34 2.26 -13.25 6.56
CA GLY A 34 3.41 -13.49 5.70
C GLY A 34 4.50 -12.45 5.90
N ILE A 35 4.86 -11.73 4.83
CA ILE A 35 5.95 -10.74 4.82
C ILE A 35 5.74 -9.58 5.81
N LEU A 36 4.49 -9.29 6.20
CA LEU A 36 4.17 -8.20 7.12
C LEU A 36 4.77 -8.38 8.52
N LYS A 37 5.09 -9.62 8.94
CA LYS A 37 5.67 -9.92 10.26
C LYS A 37 7.03 -9.26 10.50
N ASN A 38 7.77 -8.98 9.42
CA ASN A 38 9.15 -8.51 9.55
C ASN A 38 9.25 -7.03 9.98
N ASN A 39 8.12 -6.36 10.18
CA ASN A 39 8.06 -4.96 10.57
C ASN A 39 8.07 -4.79 12.10
N PRO A 40 8.89 -3.88 12.69
CA PRO A 40 8.90 -3.61 14.13
C PRO A 40 7.54 -3.26 14.74
N TYR A 41 6.61 -2.72 13.96
CA TYR A 41 5.26 -2.33 14.41
C TYR A 41 4.27 -3.50 14.49
N THR A 42 4.69 -4.73 14.20
CA THR A 42 3.80 -5.90 14.08
C THR A 42 3.82 -6.81 15.30
N THR A 43 3.56 -6.21 16.46
CA THR A 43 3.56 -6.89 17.77
C THR A 43 2.38 -7.85 17.96
N SER A 44 1.24 -7.59 17.30
CA SER A 44 0.01 -8.38 17.46
C SER A 44 -0.67 -8.72 16.12
N PRO A 45 -1.28 -9.92 15.99
CA PRO A 45 -2.11 -10.27 14.84
C PRO A 45 -3.23 -9.25 14.53
N ARG A 46 -3.77 -8.57 15.56
CA ARG A 46 -4.80 -7.52 15.40
C ARG A 46 -4.24 -6.30 14.67
N ILE A 47 -2.99 -5.93 14.97
CA ILE A 47 -2.30 -4.81 14.32
C ILE A 47 -1.95 -5.18 12.89
N ILE A 48 -1.45 -6.40 12.64
CA ILE A 48 -1.14 -6.87 11.28
C ILE A 48 -2.36 -6.82 10.36
N ARG A 49 -3.53 -7.26 10.85
CA ARG A 49 -4.78 -7.16 10.08
C ARG A 49 -5.14 -5.71 9.78
N SER A 50 -5.02 -4.82 10.77
CA SER A 50 -5.28 -3.38 10.61
C SER A 50 -4.32 -2.74 9.59
N LEU A 51 -3.05 -3.14 9.64
CA LEU A 51 -2.00 -2.73 8.71
C LEU A 51 -2.31 -3.21 7.28
N ALA A 52 -2.66 -4.48 7.11
CA ALA A 52 -3.03 -5.04 5.80
C ALA A 52 -4.23 -4.32 5.18
N ASN A 53 -5.24 -3.96 5.98
CA ASN A 53 -6.39 -3.17 5.51
C ASN A 53 -5.96 -1.79 4.98
N LYS A 54 -5.10 -1.08 5.70
CA LYS A 54 -4.63 0.25 5.29
C LYS A 54 -3.71 0.17 4.06
N ILE A 55 -2.83 -0.83 3.99
CA ILE A 55 -2.02 -1.10 2.78
C ILE A 55 -2.91 -1.38 1.57
N ALA A 56 -4.00 -2.13 1.74
CA ALA A 56 -4.93 -2.40 0.64
C ALA A 56 -5.58 -1.12 0.10
N ILE A 57 -5.92 -0.17 0.98
CA ILE A 57 -6.44 1.14 0.60
C ILE A 57 -5.37 1.94 -0.14
N CYS A 58 -4.15 2.07 0.41
CA CYS A 58 -3.04 2.76 -0.26
C CYS A 58 -2.76 2.18 -1.64
N ALA A 59 -2.64 0.85 -1.75
CA ALA A 59 -2.37 0.17 -3.02
C ALA A 59 -3.45 0.45 -4.08
N ARG A 60 -4.71 0.67 -3.68
CA ARG A 60 -5.78 1.07 -4.60
C ARG A 60 -5.67 2.54 -4.98
N ILE A 61 -5.40 3.42 -4.02
CA ILE A 61 -5.18 4.86 -4.29
C ILE A 61 -4.02 5.01 -5.29
N ASP A 62 -2.88 4.37 -5.04
CA ASP A 62 -1.70 4.46 -5.90
C ASP A 62 -1.94 3.90 -7.31
N ALA A 63 -2.81 2.89 -7.43
CA ALA A 63 -3.11 2.25 -8.71
C ALA A 63 -4.18 2.99 -9.53
N PHE A 64 -5.13 3.66 -8.89
CA PHE A 64 -6.30 4.27 -9.56
C PHE A 64 -6.33 5.80 -9.50
N SER A 65 -5.52 6.44 -8.65
CA SER A 65 -5.44 7.89 -8.60
C SER A 65 -4.74 8.44 -9.85
N LYS A 66 -5.32 9.50 -10.44
CA LYS A 66 -4.70 10.22 -11.56
C LYS A 66 -3.46 11.00 -11.13
N GLU A 67 -3.49 11.51 -9.90
CA GLU A 67 -2.39 12.24 -9.29
C GLU A 67 -1.83 11.43 -8.13
N LYS A 68 -0.53 11.18 -8.17
CA LYS A 68 0.16 10.43 -7.12
C LYS A 68 0.49 11.38 -5.97
N THR A 69 0.09 11.03 -4.76
CA THR A 69 0.33 11.83 -3.56
C THR A 69 0.67 10.93 -2.38
N ASP A 70 1.70 11.30 -1.63
CA ASP A 70 2.15 10.52 -0.47
C ASP A 70 1.34 10.82 0.81
N LEU A 71 0.54 11.90 0.78
CA LEU A 71 -0.23 12.40 1.93
C LEU A 71 -1.17 11.34 2.51
N TYR A 72 -1.81 10.53 1.66
CA TYR A 72 -2.68 9.43 2.11
C TYR A 72 -1.90 8.37 2.89
N GLY A 73 -0.71 8.00 2.39
CA GLY A 73 0.15 7.02 3.04
C GLY A 73 0.65 7.50 4.40
N ILE A 74 1.05 8.77 4.50
CA ILE A 74 1.50 9.40 5.75
C ILE A 74 0.38 9.40 6.78
N ALA A 75 -0.80 9.90 6.42
CA ALA A 75 -1.94 9.97 7.34
C ALA A 75 -2.40 8.58 7.82
N LEU A 76 -2.39 7.57 6.93
CA LEU A 76 -2.75 6.20 7.30
C LEU A 76 -1.69 5.53 8.18
N LYS A 77 -0.41 5.87 7.99
CA LYS A 77 0.69 5.41 8.87
C LYS A 77 0.52 5.96 10.28
N GLU A 78 0.27 7.26 10.43
CA GLU A 78 -0.01 7.89 11.72
C GLU A 78 -1.19 7.23 12.43
N ALA A 79 -2.24 6.91 11.70
CA ALA A 79 -3.40 6.21 12.26
C ALA A 79 -3.06 4.80 12.80
N ILE A 80 -2.07 4.10 12.22
CA ILE A 80 -1.60 2.82 12.76
C ILE A 80 -0.77 3.05 14.01
N ILE A 81 0.14 4.02 13.98
CA ILE A 81 1.00 4.35 15.12
C ILE A 81 0.14 4.74 16.33
N ASN A 82 -0.84 5.62 16.13
CA ASN A 82 -1.81 5.99 17.17
C ASN A 82 -2.57 4.78 17.70
N LYS A 83 -2.92 3.82 16.85
CA LYS A 83 -3.58 2.57 17.28
C LYS A 83 -2.62 1.68 18.07
N ILE A 84 -1.33 1.64 17.75
CA ILE A 84 -0.35 0.84 18.49
C ILE A 84 -0.08 1.46 19.87
N GLU A 85 0.08 2.79 19.92
CA GLU A 85 0.46 3.50 21.14
C GLU A 85 -0.71 3.72 22.09
N LYS A 86 -1.90 4.04 21.56
CA LYS A 86 -3.05 4.50 22.34
C LYS A 86 -4.25 3.54 22.29
N ASP A 87 -4.18 2.48 21.47
CA ASP A 87 -5.31 1.56 21.15
C ASP A 87 -6.60 2.26 20.69
N ILE A 88 -6.46 3.50 20.20
CA ILE A 88 -7.59 4.28 19.68
C ILE A 88 -7.88 3.84 18.25
N GLN A 89 -9.14 3.53 17.98
CA GLN A 89 -9.61 3.34 16.62
C GLN A 89 -9.98 4.70 16.03
N ILE A 90 -9.28 5.08 14.97
CA ILE A 90 -9.57 6.30 14.23
C ILE A 90 -10.34 5.92 12.97
N ASP A 91 -11.41 6.66 12.70
CA ASP A 91 -12.23 6.49 11.52
C ASP A 91 -11.41 6.80 10.27
N THR A 92 -11.18 5.75 9.48
CA THR A 92 -10.33 5.84 8.29
C THR A 92 -10.99 6.71 7.22
N GLU A 93 -12.33 6.76 7.17
CA GLU A 93 -13.06 7.64 6.26
C GLU A 93 -12.82 9.13 6.54
N GLU A 94 -12.80 9.51 7.82
CA GLU A 94 -12.55 10.90 8.22
C GLU A 94 -11.14 11.33 7.82
N ILE A 95 -10.14 10.48 8.06
CA ILE A 95 -8.76 10.72 7.63
C ILE A 95 -8.69 10.93 6.11
N LEU A 96 -9.31 10.04 5.33
CA LEU A 96 -9.28 10.11 3.87
C LEU A 96 -10.00 11.36 3.34
N LYS A 97 -11.15 11.73 3.94
CA LYS A 97 -11.87 12.97 3.60
C LYS A 97 -11.03 14.21 3.95
N GLY A 98 -10.38 14.22 5.12
CA GLY A 98 -9.48 15.29 5.54
C GLY A 98 -8.30 15.48 4.59
N VAL A 99 -7.64 14.39 4.18
CA VAL A 99 -6.54 14.44 3.20
C VAL A 99 -7.05 14.92 1.83
N SER A 100 -8.20 14.42 1.38
CA SER A 100 -8.81 14.85 0.11
C SER A 100 -9.15 16.34 0.10
N LYS A 101 -9.65 16.88 1.23
CA LYS A 101 -9.96 18.30 1.40
C LYS A 101 -8.68 19.15 1.34
N LYS A 102 -7.65 18.78 2.10
CA LYS A 102 -6.34 19.46 2.07
C LYS A 102 -5.75 19.49 0.66
N LEU A 103 -5.86 18.39 -0.08
CA LEU A 103 -5.35 18.33 -1.46
C LEU A 103 -6.15 19.22 -2.43
N ARG A 104 -7.46 19.40 -2.20
CA ARG A 104 -8.28 20.35 -2.97
C ARG A 104 -7.90 21.80 -2.65
N GLU A 105 -7.72 22.14 -1.38
CA GLU A 105 -7.32 23.48 -0.94
C GLU A 105 -5.97 23.88 -1.52
N GLN A 106 -4.97 22.99 -1.45
CA GLN A 106 -3.65 23.23 -2.07
C GLN A 106 -3.70 23.45 -3.58
N LYS A 107 -4.66 22.85 -4.29
CA LYS A 107 -4.87 23.12 -5.72
C LYS A 107 -5.52 24.48 -5.98
N VAL A 108 -6.40 24.93 -5.09
CA VAL A 108 -7.04 26.25 -5.22
C VAL A 108 -6.01 27.35 -5.00
N ASP A 109 -5.12 27.19 -4.02
CA ASP A 109 -4.05 28.17 -3.74
C ASP A 109 -3.03 28.26 -4.89
N ASN A 110 -2.70 27.12 -5.51
CA ASN A 110 -1.78 27.08 -6.66
C ASN A 110 -2.41 27.55 -7.98
N ASN A 111 -3.75 27.58 -8.10
CA ASN A 111 -4.46 28.09 -9.28
C ASN A 111 -4.56 29.63 -9.36
N GLY A 112 -3.86 30.35 -8.47
CA GLY A 112 -3.56 31.78 -8.61
C GLY A 112 -2.54 32.12 -9.72
N ILE A 113 -1.98 31.13 -10.42
CA ILE A 113 -1.16 31.35 -11.62
C ILE A 113 -1.67 30.41 -12.72
N LYS A 114 -2.37 30.96 -13.71
CA LYS A 114 -2.74 30.27 -14.96
C LYS A 114 -1.48 29.98 -15.76
N GLN A 115 -1.31 28.76 -16.28
CA GLN A 115 -1.01 28.54 -17.71
C GLN A 115 -1.62 27.24 -18.22
N GLU A 116 -2.12 27.34 -19.44
CA GLU A 116 -2.88 26.40 -20.24
C GLU A 116 -1.91 25.69 -21.21
N SER A 117 -2.18 24.43 -21.55
CA SER A 117 -1.52 23.61 -22.61
C SER A 117 -0.04 23.25 -22.33
N GLU A 118 0.56 22.11 -22.72
CA GLU A 118 0.34 21.14 -23.78
C GLU A 118 0.83 19.74 -23.33
N ASN A 119 0.30 18.67 -23.94
CA ASN A 119 1.06 17.42 -24.07
C ASN A 119 2.23 17.66 -25.05
N PRO A 120 3.43 17.09 -24.82
CA PRO A 120 3.85 16.05 -25.74
C PRO A 120 4.58 14.86 -25.09
N ILE A 121 4.62 13.79 -25.90
CA ILE A 121 5.17 12.45 -25.68
C ILE A 121 6.68 12.43 -25.99
N SER A 122 7.50 11.67 -25.23
CA SER A 122 8.62 10.81 -25.71
C SER A 122 9.27 10.11 -24.51
N GLU A 123 9.28 8.77 -24.40
CA GLU A 123 10.15 7.76 -25.02
C GLU A 123 11.66 7.80 -24.69
N LYS A 124 12.09 6.69 -24.06
CA LYS A 124 13.39 5.96 -24.13
C LYS A 124 14.58 6.43 -23.30
N GLN A 125 15.10 5.49 -22.50
CA GLN A 125 16.42 4.84 -22.67
C GLN A 125 16.38 3.46 -21.95
N SER A 126 16.38 2.34 -22.70
CA SER A 126 17.52 1.42 -22.91
C SER A 126 18.19 0.96 -21.60
N GLY A 127 18.29 -0.31 -21.21
CA GLY A 127 18.48 -1.52 -21.99
C GLY A 127 19.95 -1.93 -21.93
N GLU A 128 20.35 -2.76 -20.95
CA GLU A 128 21.59 -3.54 -21.05
C GLU A 128 21.40 -4.96 -20.50
N THR A 129 21.27 -5.90 -21.45
CA THR A 129 21.45 -7.35 -21.27
C THR A 129 22.86 -7.75 -21.68
N LYS A 130 23.52 -8.62 -20.89
CA LYS A 130 24.32 -9.82 -21.28
C LYS A 130 25.12 -10.28 -20.03
N LYS A 131 25.21 -11.56 -19.66
CA LYS A 131 25.68 -12.69 -20.47
C LYS A 131 25.31 -14.03 -19.80
N ARG A 132 24.70 -14.94 -20.56
CA ARG A 132 24.81 -16.39 -20.34
C ARG A 132 26.27 -16.82 -20.62
N LYS A 133 26.83 -17.71 -19.80
CA LYS A 133 27.89 -18.63 -20.21
C LYS A 133 27.56 -20.03 -19.70
N SER A 134 27.08 -20.86 -20.61
CA SER A 134 27.21 -22.32 -20.58
C SER A 134 28.59 -22.70 -21.14
N LYS A 135 29.36 -23.50 -20.41
CA LYS A 135 30.24 -24.60 -20.87
C LYS A 135 31.23 -24.99 -19.77
N LYS A 136 31.07 -26.18 -19.19
CA LYS A 136 31.86 -27.36 -19.57
C LYS A 136 31.11 -28.62 -19.13
#